data_AF-A0A518E3A6-F1
#
_entry.id   AF-A0A518E3A6-F1
#
_cell.length_a   1.000
_cell.length_b   1.000
_cell.length_c   1.000
_cell.angle_alpha   90.00
_cell.angle_beta   90.00
_cell.angle_gamma   90.00
#
_symmetry.space_group_name_H-M   'P 1'
#
loop_
_entity.id
_entity.type
_entity.pdbx_description
1 polymer ?
#
loop_
_entity_poly.entity_id
_entity_poly.type
_entity_poly.pdbx_seq_one_letter_code
_entity_poly.pdbx_strand_id
1 'polypeptide(L)'
;MNGHDALEFTIRRKVFSLFGAQFHIYNADTELIGYCKQKAFKLKEDIRVYTDETCNTEMLRIAARSVIDFSAAYDVIQSSTNTKLGVMRRAGMKSILRDEWSVLNPEEMEVGKIKEDSTGMALVRRFVPGGKLFPQKFSYTDAQSQQHAEAFTHFNPFIHRMTIRSYPTNPLDPMMMVAAGVLLMAIEGRQKG
;
A
#
# COMPACT_ATOMS: atom_id res chain seq x y z
N MET A 1 7.27 14.22 22.92
CA MET A 1 6.25 13.17 22.72
C MET A 1 6.99 11.95 22.22
N ASN A 2 7.11 10.93 23.08
CA ASN A 2 7.89 9.71 22.78
C ASN A 2 7.05 8.81 21.87
N GLY A 3 7.62 8.31 20.78
CA GLY A 3 6.94 7.60 19.69
C GLY A 3 6.48 6.16 19.99
N HIS A 4 5.98 5.87 21.20
CA HIS A 4 5.58 4.52 21.61
C HIS A 4 4.09 4.18 21.37
N ASP A 5 3.27 5.13 20.93
CA ASP A 5 1.83 4.90 20.66
C ASP A 5 1.49 4.71 19.17
N ALA A 6 2.49 4.75 18.29
CA ALA A 6 2.27 4.61 16.85
C ALA A 6 2.10 3.13 16.47
N LEU A 7 1.05 2.82 15.71
CA LEU A 7 0.91 1.50 15.10
C LEU A 7 1.95 1.37 13.98
N GLU A 8 2.85 0.40 14.09
CA GLU A 8 3.90 0.13 13.11
C GLU A 8 3.81 -1.31 12.59
N PHE A 9 3.94 -1.46 11.27
CA PHE A 9 4.09 -2.76 10.63
C PHE A 9 5.00 -2.67 9.39
N THR A 10 5.55 -3.81 9.00
CA THR A 10 6.44 -3.94 7.84
C THR A 10 5.87 -4.94 6.84
N ILE A 11 5.74 -4.51 5.59
CA ILE A 11 5.41 -5.38 4.46
C ILE A 11 6.70 -5.78 3.76
N ARG A 12 7.01 -7.07 3.76
CA ARG A 12 8.10 -7.68 2.99
C ARG A 12 7.55 -8.33 1.74
N ARG A 13 8.05 -7.94 0.56
CA ARG A 13 7.72 -8.58 -0.70
C ARG A 13 8.73 -9.68 -1.04
N LYS A 14 8.23 -10.88 -1.33
CA LYS A 14 8.98 -11.97 -1.95
C LYS A 14 8.48 -12.17 -3.38
N VAL A 15 9.39 -12.10 -4.34
CA VAL A 15 9.06 -12.32 -5.76
C VAL A 15 9.51 -13.72 -6.14
N PHE A 16 8.56 -14.55 -6.58
CA PHE A 16 8.86 -15.84 -7.17
C PHE A 16 8.53 -15.75 -8.66
N SER A 17 9.56 -15.85 -9.51
CA SER A 17 9.47 -15.61 -10.97
C SER A 17 8.36 -16.42 -11.68
N LEU A 18 7.96 -17.57 -11.12
CA LEU A 18 6.93 -18.45 -11.69
C LEU A 18 5.55 -18.32 -11.03
N PHE A 19 5.46 -17.85 -9.77
CA PHE A 19 4.22 -17.94 -8.96
C PHE A 19 3.57 -16.61 -8.64
N GLY A 20 4.26 -15.49 -8.90
CA GLY A 20 3.80 -14.14 -8.59
C GLY A 20 4.47 -13.56 -7.34
N ALA A 21 3.88 -12.49 -6.81
CA ALA A 21 4.41 -11.80 -5.63
C ALA A 21 3.71 -12.31 -4.37
N GLN A 22 4.48 -12.50 -3.30
CA GLN A 22 3.96 -12.70 -1.96
C GLN A 22 4.32 -11.51 -1.09
N PHE A 23 3.43 -11.13 -0.19
CA PHE A 23 3.65 -10.07 0.79
C PHE A 23 3.43 -10.66 2.18
N HIS A 24 4.46 -10.55 3.02
CA HIS A 24 4.41 -10.89 4.43
C HIS A 24 4.33 -9.61 5.24
N ILE A 25 3.38 -9.55 6.17
CA ILE A 25 3.09 -8.37 6.97
C ILE A 25 3.44 -8.69 8.40
N TYR A 26 4.40 -7.94 8.96
CA TYR A 26 4.91 -8.15 10.30
C TYR A 26 4.59 -6.95 11.18
N ASN A 27 4.20 -7.16 12.44
CA ASN A 27 4.11 -6.07 13.42
C ASN A 27 5.51 -5.58 13.83
N ALA A 28 5.56 -4.59 14.74
CA ALA A 28 6.81 -4.05 15.29
C ALA A 28 7.67 -5.12 15.98
N ASP A 29 7.04 -6.13 16.60
CA ASP A 29 7.68 -7.24 17.28
C ASP A 29 8.11 -8.38 16.34
N THR A 30 8.02 -8.17 15.02
CA THR A 30 8.38 -9.11 13.94
C THR A 30 7.51 -10.36 13.84
N GLU A 31 6.34 -10.36 14.48
CA GLU A 31 5.34 -11.42 14.38
C GLU A 31 4.55 -11.28 13.07
N LEU A 32 4.28 -12.39 12.40
CA LEU A 32 3.46 -12.40 11.18
C LEU A 32 1.99 -12.10 11.55
N ILE A 33 1.49 -10.97 11.07
CA ILE A 33 0.11 -10.51 11.30
C ILE A 33 -0.73 -10.48 10.02
N GLY A 34 -0.13 -10.80 8.88
CA GLY A 34 -0.85 -10.92 7.63
C GLY A 34 -0.01 -11.45 6.49
N TYR A 35 -0.69 -12.03 5.50
CA TYR A 35 -0.07 -12.62 4.33
C TYR A 35 -0.94 -12.41 3.08
N CYS A 36 -0.31 -12.04 1.98
CA CYS A 36 -0.97 -11.91 0.69
C CYS A 36 -0.19 -12.69 -0.37
N LYS A 37 -0.91 -13.53 -1.14
CA LYS A 37 -0.35 -14.29 -2.26
C LYS A 37 -1.01 -13.82 -3.56
N GLN A 38 -0.27 -13.06 -4.37
CA GLN A 38 -0.71 -12.66 -5.70
C GLN A 38 -0.30 -13.69 -6.74
N LYS A 39 -1.23 -14.05 -7.63
CA LYS A 39 -0.92 -14.86 -8.81
C LYS A 39 -0.06 -14.08 -9.80
N ALA A 40 0.84 -14.76 -10.47
CA ALA A 40 1.55 -14.20 -11.62
C ALA A 40 0.54 -13.75 -12.70
N PHE A 41 0.83 -12.62 -13.38
CA PHE A 41 0.13 -12.12 -14.58
C PHE A 41 -1.29 -11.53 -14.46
N LYS A 42 -1.90 -11.37 -13.28
CA LYS A 42 -3.25 -10.75 -13.17
C LYS A 42 -3.25 -9.48 -12.32
N LEU A 43 -3.52 -8.31 -12.94
CA LEU A 43 -3.67 -7.00 -12.23
C LEU A 43 -5.10 -6.77 -11.73
N LYS A 44 -6.08 -7.41 -12.37
CA LYS A 44 -7.51 -7.18 -12.19
C LYS A 44 -8.18 -8.18 -11.22
N GLU A 45 -7.41 -9.07 -10.58
CA GLU A 45 -7.98 -9.94 -9.54
C GLU A 45 -8.00 -9.20 -8.20
N ASP A 46 -9.02 -9.48 -7.41
CA ASP A 46 -9.10 -9.04 -6.02
C ASP A 46 -7.85 -9.50 -5.26
N ILE A 47 -7.15 -8.55 -4.63
CA ILE A 47 -6.03 -8.87 -3.74
C ILE A 47 -6.63 -9.26 -2.40
N ARG A 48 -6.17 -10.35 -1.80
CA ARG A 48 -6.62 -10.84 -0.50
C ARG A 48 -5.47 -10.85 0.49
N VAL A 49 -5.74 -10.40 1.70
CA VAL A 49 -4.83 -10.53 2.84
C VAL A 49 -5.45 -11.52 3.81
N TYR A 50 -4.67 -12.52 4.18
CA TYR A 50 -5.00 -13.58 5.11
C TYR A 50 -4.25 -13.37 6.42
N THR A 51 -4.67 -14.05 7.49
CA THR A 51 -3.98 -14.03 8.80
C THR A 51 -2.57 -14.60 8.73
N ASP A 52 -2.36 -15.59 7.86
CA ASP A 52 -1.11 -16.36 7.76
C ASP A 52 -0.95 -17.01 6.36
N GLU A 53 0.14 -17.77 6.20
CA GLU A 53 0.51 -18.40 4.94
C GLU A 53 -0.41 -19.53 4.47
N THR A 54 -1.27 -20.07 5.34
CA THR A 54 -2.22 -21.15 4.99
C THR A 54 -3.33 -20.66 4.07
N CYS A 55 -3.58 -19.34 4.07
CA CYS A 55 -4.69 -18.71 3.36
C CYS A 55 -6.08 -19.23 3.75
N ASN A 56 -6.25 -19.76 4.98
CA ASN A 56 -7.53 -20.29 5.45
C ASN A 56 -8.47 -19.19 5.96
N THR A 57 -7.93 -18.13 6.56
CA THR A 57 -8.72 -17.04 7.16
C THR A 57 -8.40 -15.73 6.47
N GLU A 58 -9.35 -15.22 5.69
CA GLU A 58 -9.25 -13.94 4.99
C GLU A 58 -9.55 -12.78 5.95
N MET A 59 -8.66 -11.79 6.03
CA MET A 59 -8.82 -10.59 6.86
C MET A 59 -9.48 -9.46 6.07
N LEU A 60 -8.93 -9.15 4.90
CA LEU A 60 -9.46 -8.10 4.02
C LEU A 60 -9.28 -8.47 2.55
N ARG A 61 -10.17 -7.90 1.74
CA ARG A 61 -10.17 -7.96 0.28
C ARG A 61 -10.02 -6.56 -0.30
N ILE A 62 -9.14 -6.43 -1.30
CA ILE A 62 -8.91 -5.22 -2.07
C ILE A 62 -9.39 -5.49 -3.49
N ALA A 63 -10.61 -5.05 -3.81
CA ALA A 63 -11.26 -5.34 -5.08
C ALA A 63 -11.04 -4.21 -6.08
N ALA A 64 -10.48 -4.53 -7.25
CA ALA A 64 -10.28 -3.53 -8.31
C ALA A 64 -11.60 -3.24 -9.03
N ARG A 65 -11.94 -1.97 -9.21
CA ARG A 65 -13.09 -1.57 -10.03
C ARG A 65 -12.79 -1.74 -11.52
N SER A 66 -13.82 -2.05 -12.31
CA SER A 66 -13.71 -2.05 -13.77
C SER A 66 -13.27 -0.65 -14.25
N VAL A 67 -12.34 -0.64 -15.21
CA VAL A 67 -11.73 0.58 -15.74
C VAL A 67 -12.76 1.30 -16.62
N ILE A 68 -13.52 2.23 -16.05
CA ILE A 68 -14.39 3.14 -16.82
C ILE A 68 -13.70 4.49 -17.01
N ASP A 69 -12.86 4.89 -16.04
CA ASP A 69 -12.08 6.13 -16.09
C ASP A 69 -10.59 5.83 -15.95
N PHE A 70 -9.73 6.70 -16.50
CA PHE A 70 -8.26 6.58 -16.56
C PHE A 70 -7.54 6.57 -15.17
N SER A 71 -8.26 6.29 -14.09
CA SER A 71 -7.80 6.16 -12.69
C SER A 71 -8.16 4.78 -12.13
N ALA A 72 -7.17 4.03 -11.63
CA ALA A 72 -7.42 2.78 -10.93
C ALA A 72 -8.01 3.05 -9.53
N ALA A 73 -9.13 2.40 -9.21
CA ALA A 73 -9.78 2.48 -7.90
C ALA A 73 -9.96 1.09 -7.30
N TYR A 74 -9.77 0.99 -5.98
CA TYR A 74 -9.78 -0.26 -5.25
C TYR A 74 -10.64 -0.15 -4.00
N ASP A 75 -11.67 -0.97 -3.91
CA ASP A 75 -12.51 -1.08 -2.71
C ASP A 75 -11.78 -1.92 -1.65
N VAL A 76 -11.69 -1.40 -0.43
CA VAL A 76 -11.15 -2.13 0.72
C VAL A 76 -12.31 -2.65 1.54
N ILE A 77 -12.39 -3.97 1.70
CA ILE A 77 -13.51 -4.67 2.30
C ILE A 77 -12.98 -5.56 3.42
N GLN A 78 -13.53 -5.42 4.63
CA GLN A 78 -13.27 -6.35 5.72
C GLN A 78 -13.99 -7.67 5.45
N SER A 79 -13.25 -8.77 5.43
CA SER A 79 -13.80 -10.05 4.95
C SER A 79 -14.71 -10.73 5.98
N SER A 80 -14.47 -10.54 7.28
CA SER A 80 -15.29 -11.15 8.34
C SER A 80 -16.75 -10.65 8.36
N THR A 81 -16.97 -9.40 7.97
CA THR A 81 -18.29 -8.74 7.99
C THR A 81 -18.79 -8.39 6.59
N ASN A 82 -17.95 -8.54 5.56
CA ASN A 82 -18.18 -8.03 4.21
C ASN A 82 -18.50 -6.53 4.18
N THR A 83 -17.95 -5.76 5.12
CA THR A 83 -18.13 -4.30 5.23
C THR A 83 -17.07 -3.57 4.39
N LYS A 84 -17.51 -2.64 3.54
CA LYS A 84 -16.60 -1.72 2.83
C LYS A 84 -16.04 -0.70 3.84
N LEU A 85 -14.72 -0.67 3.99
CA LEU A 85 -14.00 0.28 4.85
C LEU A 85 -13.67 1.59 4.13
N GLY A 86 -13.54 1.53 2.80
CA GLY A 86 -13.28 2.71 1.99
C GLY A 86 -12.76 2.36 0.60
N VAL A 87 -12.19 3.35 -0.09
CA VAL A 87 -11.65 3.22 -1.44
C VAL A 87 -10.27 3.85 -1.52
N MET A 88 -9.33 3.13 -2.13
CA MET A 88 -8.04 3.67 -2.54
C MET A 88 -8.11 4.00 -4.02
N ARG A 89 -8.08 5.28 -4.39
CA ARG A 89 -8.16 5.73 -5.78
C ARG A 89 -6.86 6.38 -6.21
N ARG A 90 -6.21 5.83 -7.23
CA ARG A 90 -5.00 6.41 -7.81
C ARG A 90 -5.38 7.59 -8.71
N ALA A 91 -4.67 8.71 -8.61
CA ALA A 91 -4.91 9.86 -9.49
C ALA A 91 -4.54 9.50 -10.96
N GLY A 92 -5.51 9.51 -11.87
CA GLY A 92 -5.31 9.25 -13.31
C GLY A 92 -4.66 10.42 -14.06
N MET A 93 -3.87 10.12 -15.10
CA MET A 93 -3.15 11.04 -16.02
C MET A 93 -2.10 12.01 -15.44
N LYS A 94 -2.19 12.44 -14.17
CA LYS A 94 -1.15 13.26 -13.49
C LYS A 94 -0.02 12.43 -12.85
N SER A 95 -0.19 11.12 -12.72
CA SER A 95 0.75 10.21 -12.05
C SER A 95 1.99 9.80 -12.87
N ILE A 96 2.36 10.55 -13.91
CA ILE A 96 3.61 10.27 -14.66
C ILE A 96 4.84 10.79 -13.87
N LEU A 97 4.67 11.78 -13.00
CA LEU A 97 5.78 12.42 -12.26
C LEU A 97 5.85 12.04 -10.77
N ARG A 98 4.73 11.58 -10.17
CA ARG A 98 4.61 11.28 -8.74
C ARG A 98 3.42 10.35 -8.52
N ASP A 99 3.57 9.34 -7.65
CA ASP A 99 2.44 8.53 -7.23
C ASP A 99 1.59 9.30 -6.20
N GLU A 100 0.31 9.54 -6.54
CA GLU A 100 -0.70 10.17 -5.68
C GLU A 100 -1.97 9.31 -5.64
N TRP A 101 -2.52 9.16 -4.44
CA TRP A 101 -3.74 8.43 -4.16
C TRP A 101 -4.69 9.28 -3.33
N SER A 102 -5.97 9.27 -3.69
CA SER A 102 -7.06 9.69 -2.82
C SER A 102 -7.50 8.52 -1.95
N VAL A 103 -7.72 8.79 -0.68
CA VAL A 103 -8.35 7.89 0.28
C VAL A 103 -9.78 8.35 0.48
N LEU A 104 -10.74 7.48 0.20
CA LEU A 104 -12.17 7.77 0.32
C LEU A 104 -12.78 6.90 1.42
N ASN A 105 -13.75 7.45 2.14
CA ASN A 105 -14.55 6.70 3.10
C ASN A 105 -15.56 5.74 2.40
N PRO A 106 -16.36 4.95 3.13
CA PRO A 106 -17.33 4.04 2.54
C PRO A 106 -18.35 4.74 1.62
N GLU A 107 -18.75 5.96 1.96
CA GLU A 107 -19.65 6.84 1.21
C GLU A 107 -18.98 7.52 -0.01
N GLU A 108 -17.71 7.20 -0.28
CA GLU A 108 -16.91 7.75 -1.39
C GLU A 108 -16.62 9.26 -1.31
N MET A 109 -16.66 9.82 -0.11
CA MET A 109 -16.14 11.14 0.19
C MET A 109 -14.63 11.05 0.41
N GLU A 110 -13.86 11.93 -0.23
CA GLU A 110 -12.41 12.01 -0.01
C GLU A 110 -12.12 12.48 1.42
N VAL A 111 -11.37 11.67 2.18
CA VAL A 111 -10.97 11.96 3.57
C VAL A 111 -9.50 12.31 3.70
N GLY A 112 -8.71 12.05 2.66
CA GLY A 112 -7.29 12.35 2.67
C GLY A 112 -6.58 11.85 1.42
N LYS A 113 -5.25 11.96 1.44
CA LYS A 113 -4.39 11.63 0.30
C LYS A 113 -3.11 10.94 0.76
N ILE A 114 -2.61 10.02 -0.07
CA ILE A 114 -1.27 9.45 0.06
C ILE A 114 -0.42 9.99 -1.09
N LYS A 115 0.72 10.60 -0.75
CA LYS A 115 1.62 11.25 -1.72
C LYS A 115 3.06 10.85 -1.48
N GLU A 116 3.81 10.67 -2.56
CA GLU A 116 5.26 10.45 -2.50
C GLU A 116 6.03 11.77 -2.26
N ASP A 117 6.96 11.80 -1.29
CA ASP A 117 7.53 13.03 -0.71
C ASP A 117 8.30 13.92 -1.70
N SER A 118 8.99 13.38 -2.70
CA SER A 118 9.82 14.22 -3.61
C SER A 118 9.73 13.83 -5.07
N THR A 119 9.18 14.75 -5.88
CA THR A 119 9.13 14.66 -7.34
C THR A 119 10.53 14.50 -7.94
N GLY A 120 11.53 15.23 -7.40
CA GLY A 120 12.92 15.12 -7.87
C GLY A 120 13.53 13.72 -7.67
N MET A 121 13.34 13.12 -6.49
CA MET A 121 13.82 11.76 -6.27
C MET A 121 13.01 10.72 -7.04
N ALA A 122 11.73 10.97 -7.31
CA ALA A 122 10.93 10.09 -8.16
C ALA A 122 11.53 10.00 -9.58
N LEU A 123 11.99 11.14 -10.13
CA LEU A 123 12.72 11.17 -11.39
C LEU A 123 14.07 10.45 -11.31
N VAL A 124 14.85 10.64 -10.23
CA VAL A 124 16.12 9.91 -10.01
C VAL A 124 15.90 8.40 -10.01
N ARG A 125 14.92 7.92 -9.25
CA ARG A 125 14.56 6.48 -9.19
C ARG A 125 14.19 5.90 -10.55
N ARG A 126 13.57 6.74 -11.41
CA ARG A 126 13.06 6.35 -12.71
C ARG A 126 14.12 6.37 -13.82
N PHE A 127 14.96 7.41 -13.86
CA PHE A 127 15.81 7.71 -15.02
C PHE A 127 17.30 7.49 -14.76
N VAL A 128 17.77 7.41 -13.51
CA VAL A 128 19.18 7.16 -13.19
C VAL A 128 19.45 5.65 -13.11
N PRO A 129 20.47 5.11 -13.79
CA PRO A 129 20.89 3.71 -13.63
C PRO A 129 21.14 3.38 -12.15
N GLY A 130 20.54 2.31 -11.65
CA GLY A 130 20.61 1.94 -10.23
C GLY A 130 19.72 2.78 -9.30
N GLY A 131 19.07 3.84 -9.80
CA GLY A 131 18.19 4.71 -9.02
C GLY A 131 17.04 3.97 -8.34
N LYS A 132 16.62 2.82 -8.88
CA LYS A 132 15.57 1.95 -8.34
C LYS A 132 15.84 1.42 -6.93
N LEU A 133 17.08 1.47 -6.45
CA LEU A 133 17.44 1.07 -5.09
C LEU A 133 17.16 2.16 -4.06
N PHE A 134 17.00 3.43 -4.49
CA PHE A 134 16.76 4.52 -3.55
C PHE A 134 15.41 4.36 -2.84
N PRO A 135 15.37 4.57 -1.51
CA PRO A 135 14.15 4.59 -0.72
C PRO A 135 13.07 5.50 -1.30
N GLN A 136 11.83 5.07 -1.16
CA GLN A 136 10.63 5.88 -1.37
C GLN A 136 10.03 6.21 -0.02
N LYS A 137 9.43 7.39 0.07
CA LYS A 137 8.67 7.82 1.25
C LYS A 137 7.34 8.38 0.78
N PHE A 138 6.29 7.98 1.48
CA PHE A 138 4.93 8.41 1.27
C PHE A 138 4.36 8.96 2.58
N SER A 139 3.56 10.01 2.50
CA SER A 139 2.79 10.56 3.61
C SER A 139 1.30 10.37 3.35
N TYR A 140 0.55 9.93 4.37
CA TYR A 140 -0.91 10.08 4.39
C TYR A 140 -1.26 11.37 5.13
N THR A 141 -2.02 12.24 4.46
CA THR A 141 -2.53 13.49 5.03
C THR A 141 -4.05 13.56 4.92
N ASP A 142 -4.71 14.18 5.91
CA ASP A 142 -6.14 14.48 5.85
C ASP A 142 -6.45 15.64 4.87
N ALA A 143 -7.72 16.06 4.84
CA ALA A 143 -8.19 17.18 4.02
C ALA A 143 -7.57 18.53 4.44
N GLN A 144 -7.13 18.67 5.69
CA GLN A 144 -6.44 19.86 6.23
C GLN A 144 -4.93 19.81 5.99
N SER A 145 -4.43 18.80 5.27
CA SER A 145 -2.99 18.54 5.04
C SER A 145 -2.21 18.22 6.32
N GLN A 146 -2.88 17.81 7.39
CA GLN A 146 -2.22 17.26 8.57
C GLN A 146 -1.79 15.84 8.28
N GLN A 147 -0.54 15.50 8.62
CA GLN A 147 -0.01 14.16 8.41
C GLN A 147 -0.43 13.22 9.55
N HIS A 148 -0.90 12.02 9.18
CA HIS A 148 -1.38 11.01 10.12
C HIS A 148 -0.64 9.67 9.99
N ALA A 149 0.05 9.43 8.89
CA ALA A 149 0.89 8.25 8.73
C ALA A 149 1.99 8.48 7.70
N GLU A 150 3.02 7.66 7.76
CA GLU A 150 4.07 7.59 6.76
C GLU A 150 4.35 6.14 6.36
N ALA A 151 4.79 5.95 5.12
CA ALA A 151 5.29 4.69 4.62
C ALA A 151 6.64 4.93 3.95
N PHE A 152 7.63 4.08 4.22
CA PHE A 152 8.94 4.22 3.59
C PHE A 152 9.56 2.86 3.28
N THR A 153 10.23 2.77 2.13
CA THR A 153 11.00 1.59 1.76
C THR A 153 12.42 1.68 2.29
N HIS A 154 13.04 0.52 2.46
CA HIS A 154 14.43 0.44 2.91
C HIS A 154 15.34 0.12 1.72
N PHE A 155 16.51 0.76 1.67
CA PHE A 155 17.54 0.41 0.70
C PHE A 155 18.02 -1.02 0.97
N ASN A 156 17.70 -1.96 0.09
CA ASN A 156 18.20 -3.33 0.16
C ASN A 156 18.14 -4.00 -1.23
N PRO A 157 19.26 -4.52 -1.77
CA PRO A 157 19.30 -5.10 -3.11
C PRO A 157 18.62 -6.48 -3.22
N PHE A 158 18.30 -7.14 -2.10
CA PHE A 158 17.74 -8.49 -2.07
C PHE A 158 16.30 -8.55 -1.55
N ILE A 159 15.95 -7.68 -0.60
CA ILE A 159 14.67 -7.72 0.11
C ILE A 159 13.96 -6.39 -0.09
N HIS A 160 12.87 -6.42 -0.86
CA HIS A 160 11.99 -5.26 -0.97
C HIS A 160 11.05 -5.20 0.24
N ARG A 161 11.25 -4.23 1.13
CA ARG A 161 10.42 -4.04 2.33
C ARG A 161 9.98 -2.58 2.49
N MET A 162 8.76 -2.39 2.97
CA MET A 162 8.16 -1.10 3.31
C MET A 162 7.70 -1.14 4.77
N THR A 163 8.10 -0.14 5.55
CA THR A 163 7.58 0.09 6.90
C THR A 163 6.49 1.14 6.82
N ILE A 164 5.39 0.91 7.52
CA ILE A 164 4.26 1.83 7.65
C ILE A 164 4.13 2.18 9.13
N ARG A 165 4.08 3.48 9.42
CA ARG A 165 3.88 4.04 10.75
C ARG A 165 2.63 4.89 10.74
N SER A 166 1.66 4.53 11.56
CA SER A 166 0.43 5.28 11.78
C SER A 166 0.51 6.01 13.10
N TYR A 167 0.26 7.32 13.10
CA TYR A 167 0.23 8.11 14.31
C TYR A 167 -1.07 7.84 15.10
N PRO A 168 -1.07 8.06 16.44
CA PRO A 168 -2.26 7.85 17.27
C PRO A 168 -3.49 8.64 16.82
N THR A 169 -3.28 9.76 16.13
CA THR A 169 -4.33 10.64 15.63
C THR A 169 -4.91 10.19 14.29
N ASN A 170 -4.43 9.10 13.69
CA ASN A 170 -4.89 8.64 12.39
C ASN A 170 -6.36 8.17 12.48
N PRO A 171 -7.29 8.80 11.75
CA PRO A 171 -8.71 8.40 11.79
C PRO A 171 -9.01 7.16 10.95
N LEU A 172 -8.07 6.67 10.14
CA LEU A 172 -8.29 5.51 9.28
C LEU A 172 -8.26 4.20 10.08
N ASP A 173 -9.12 3.27 9.69
CA ASP A 173 -9.06 1.88 10.15
C ASP A 173 -7.68 1.27 9.84
N PRO A 174 -7.06 0.50 10.78
CA PRO A 174 -5.76 -0.14 10.53
C PRO A 174 -5.72 -1.01 9.26
N MET A 175 -6.83 -1.64 8.87
CA MET A 175 -6.91 -2.42 7.64
C MET A 175 -6.81 -1.55 6.38
N MET A 176 -7.25 -0.28 6.43
CA MET A 176 -7.02 0.67 5.34
C MET A 176 -5.53 0.95 5.16
N MET A 177 -4.77 1.04 6.26
CA MET A 177 -3.31 1.21 6.21
C MET A 177 -2.63 -0.02 5.62
N VAL A 178 -3.06 -1.22 6.01
CA VAL A 178 -2.57 -2.48 5.43
C VAL A 178 -2.85 -2.54 3.93
N ALA A 179 -4.08 -2.21 3.51
CA ALA A 179 -4.45 -2.20 2.11
C ALA A 179 -3.64 -1.19 1.28
N ALA A 180 -3.41 0.02 1.82
CA ALA A 180 -2.55 1.02 1.19
C ALA A 180 -1.12 0.48 0.97
N GLY A 181 -0.50 -0.08 2.00
CA GLY A 181 0.86 -0.64 1.90
C GLY A 181 0.95 -1.77 0.87
N VAL A 182 -0.03 -2.69 0.85
CA VAL A 182 -0.09 -3.79 -0.13
C VAL A 182 -0.24 -3.24 -1.55
N LEU A 183 -1.11 -2.25 -1.77
CA LEU A 183 -1.32 -1.63 -3.09
C LEU A 183 -0.06 -0.90 -3.58
N LEU A 184 0.58 -0.09 -2.74
CA LEU A 184 1.82 0.60 -3.07
C LEU A 184 2.90 -0.39 -3.51
N MET A 185 3.11 -1.45 -2.73
CA MET A 185 4.11 -2.48 -3.01
C MET A 185 3.78 -3.33 -4.25
N ALA A 186 2.50 -3.60 -4.51
CA ALA A 186 2.04 -4.36 -5.66
C ALA A 186 2.20 -3.59 -6.98
N ILE A 187 1.91 -2.28 -6.97
CA ILE A 187 1.97 -1.42 -8.16
C ILE A 187 3.40 -1.02 -8.48
N GLU A 188 4.19 -0.63 -7.49
CA GLU A 188 5.63 -0.36 -7.66
C GLU A 188 6.33 -1.57 -8.30
N GLY A 189 5.93 -2.76 -7.89
CA GLY A 189 6.47 -4.00 -8.40
C GLY A 189 6.28 -4.29 -9.87
N ARG A 190 5.33 -3.61 -10.53
CA ARG A 190 5.01 -3.76 -11.95
C ARG A 190 5.46 -2.60 -12.82
N GLN A 191 5.65 -1.41 -12.26
CA GLN A 191 6.41 -0.35 -12.95
C GLN A 191 7.88 -0.75 -13.23
N LYS A 192 8.33 -1.85 -12.60
CA LYS A 192 9.64 -2.50 -12.80
C LYS A 192 9.72 -3.43 -14.02
N GLY A 193 8.64 -3.57 -14.82
CA GLY A 193 8.59 -4.38 -16.05
C GLY A 193 8.36 -3.54 -17.30
#